data_AF-A0A378V2H0-F1
#
_entry.id   AF-A0A378V2H0-F1
#
_cell.length_a   1.000
_cell.length_b   1.000
_cell.length_c   1.000
_cell.angle_alpha   90.00
_cell.angle_beta   90.00
_cell.angle_gamma   90.00
#
_symmetry.space_group_name_H-M   'P 1'
#
loop_
_entity.id
_entity.type
_entity.pdbx_description
1 polymer ?
#
loop_
_entity_poly.entity_id
_entity_poly.type
_entity_poly.pdbx_seq_one_letter_code
_entity_poly.pdbx_strand_id
1 'polypeptide(L)'
;MFTHLIALNPRGRRIVRVGIADGFITTVVSRLETFPDGIVVDTEKRHIYWTNMGTPGLPADHPPRGESDLDFYRHNGSLERAALDGSDR
;
A
#
# COMPACT_ATOMS: atom_id res chain seq x y z
N MET A 1 -0.50 24.48 6.80
CA MET A 1 -1.01 24.15 5.46
C MET A 1 -0.25 22.94 4.95
N PHE A 2 -0.92 21.93 4.40
CA PHE A 2 -0.24 20.75 3.83
C PHE A 2 0.35 21.10 2.47
N THR A 3 1.52 20.54 2.16
CA THR A 3 2.24 20.76 0.88
C THR A 3 2.25 19.53 -0.01
N HIS A 4 1.99 18.35 0.55
CA HIS A 4 2.05 17.09 -0.16
C HIS A 4 0.95 16.14 0.30
N LEU A 5 0.57 15.23 -0.59
CA LEU A 5 -0.17 14.01 -0.30
C LEU A 5 0.81 12.85 -0.17
N ILE A 6 0.52 11.90 0.72
CA ILE A 6 1.09 10.56 0.66
C ILE A 6 0.01 9.65 0.09
N ALA A 7 0.31 8.98 -1.02
CA ALA A 7 -0.65 8.18 -1.77
C ALA A 7 -0.13 6.78 -2.04
N LEU A 8 -1.04 5.81 -2.01
CA LEU A 8 -0.78 4.44 -2.38
C LEU A 8 -0.85 4.30 -3.90
N ASN A 9 0.14 3.64 -4.50
CA ASN A 9 0.14 3.29 -5.91
C ASN A 9 0.28 1.77 -6.05
N PRO A 10 -0.84 1.02 -5.93
CA PRO A 10 -0.80 -0.44 -5.93
C PRO A 10 -0.26 -1.02 -7.23
N ARG A 11 -0.69 -0.48 -8.39
CA ARG A 11 -0.20 -0.92 -9.70
C ARG A 11 1.30 -0.71 -9.86
N GLY A 12 1.82 0.40 -9.36
CA GLY A 12 3.25 0.72 -9.36
C GLY A 12 4.04 0.06 -8.22
N ARG A 13 3.37 -0.70 -7.34
CA ARG A 13 3.95 -1.37 -6.16
C ARG A 13 4.80 -0.42 -5.30
N ARG A 14 4.26 0.77 -5.03
CA ARG A 14 4.97 1.84 -4.30
C ARG A 14 4.03 2.75 -3.53
N ILE A 15 4.57 3.41 -2.51
CA ILE A 15 3.98 4.57 -1.86
C ILE A 15 4.67 5.81 -2.42
N VAL A 16 3.89 6.81 -2.81
CA VAL A 16 4.40 8.03 -3.43
C VAL A 16 4.02 9.27 -2.63
N ARG A 17 4.84 10.30 -2.76
CA ARG A 17 4.53 11.65 -2.33
C ARG A 17 4.16 12.48 -3.55
N VAL A 18 3.07 13.22 -3.48
CA VAL A 18 2.59 14.08 -4.56
C VAL A 18 2.56 15.52 -4.06
N GLY A 19 3.27 16.42 -4.74
CA GLY A 19 3.21 17.85 -4.47
C GLY A 19 1.82 18.41 -4.77
N ILE A 20 1.21 19.13 -3.82
CA ILE A 20 -0.15 19.66 -3.98
C ILE A 20 -0.19 20.79 -5.02
N ALA A 21 0.89 21.57 -5.12
CA ALA A 21 0.94 22.74 -6.00
C ALA A 21 1.23 22.39 -7.47
N ASP A 22 2.07 21.39 -7.71
CA ASP A 22 2.64 21.08 -9.03
C ASP A 22 2.36 19.64 -9.51
N GLY A 23 1.82 18.79 -8.64
CA GLY A 23 1.60 17.38 -8.93
C GLY A 23 2.88 16.55 -9.02
N PHE A 24 4.04 17.08 -8.63
CA PHE A 24 5.31 16.36 -8.76
C PHE A 24 5.31 15.10 -7.88
N ILE A 25 5.68 13.96 -8.46
CA ILE A 25 5.59 12.66 -7.81
C ILE A 25 6.99 12.13 -7.48
N THR A 26 7.24 11.85 -6.19
CA THR A 26 8.43 11.12 -5.74
C THR A 26 8.04 9.80 -5.08
N THR A 27 8.91 8.80 -5.20
CA THR A 27 8.71 7.51 -4.52
C THR A 27 9.21 7.61 -3.09
N VAL A 28 8.40 7.17 -2.13
CA VAL A 28 8.75 7.08 -0.70
C VAL A 28 9.16 5.65 -0.39
N VAL A 29 8.25 4.70 -0.60
CA VAL A 29 8.54 3.26 -0.45
C VAL A 29 8.38 2.60 -1.81
N SER A 30 9.36 1.79 -2.20
CA SER A 30 9.31 1.02 -3.45
C SER A 30 9.20 -0.48 -3.16
N ARG A 31 8.90 -1.27 -4.19
CA ARG A 31 8.87 -2.74 -4.12
C ARG A 31 7.94 -3.25 -3.01
N LEU A 32 6.73 -2.71 -2.94
CA LEU A 32 5.69 -3.30 -2.11
C LEU A 32 5.40 -4.73 -2.62
N GLU A 33 5.36 -5.69 -1.69
CA GLU A 33 5.18 -7.10 -2.04
C GLU A 33 3.70 -7.44 -2.27
N THR A 34 2.83 -6.77 -1.53
CA THR A 34 1.39 -6.98 -1.51
C THR A 34 0.65 -5.70 -1.90
N PHE A 35 -0.67 -5.80 -2.05
CA PHE A 35 -1.52 -4.70 -2.48
C PHE A 35 -1.83 -3.78 -1.29
N PRO A 36 -1.30 -2.53 -1.25
CA PRO A 36 -1.60 -1.61 -0.16
C PRO A 36 -3.02 -1.04 -0.31
N ASP A 37 -3.68 -0.75 0.80
CA ASP A 37 -5.10 -0.34 0.82
C ASP A 37 -5.35 0.92 1.67
N GLY A 38 -5.04 0.88 2.96
CA GLY A 38 -5.16 2.01 3.88
C GLY A 38 -3.79 2.59 4.28
N ILE A 39 -3.73 3.90 4.56
CA ILE A 39 -2.51 4.57 5.03
C ILE A 39 -2.82 5.68 6.02
N VAL A 40 -1.95 5.85 7.01
CA VAL A 40 -1.94 6.97 7.94
C VAL A 40 -0.52 7.51 8.13
N VAL A 41 -0.43 8.83 8.37
CA VAL A 41 0.82 9.53 8.66
C VAL A 41 0.82 9.93 10.14
N ASP A 42 1.82 9.48 10.89
CA ASP A 42 2.13 9.98 12.23
C ASP A 42 3.20 11.05 12.10
N THR A 43 2.79 12.32 12.20
CA THR A 43 3.71 13.46 12.08
C THR A 43 4.58 13.66 13.31
N GLU A 44 4.13 13.24 14.50
CA GLU A 44 4.88 13.40 15.74
C GLU A 44 6.07 12.45 15.77
N LYS A 45 5.84 11.18 15.41
CA LYS A 45 6.90 10.16 15.36
C LYS A 45 7.62 10.08 14.01
N ARG A 46 7.15 10.86 13.02
CA ARG A 46 7.68 10.87 11.65
C ARG A 46 7.66 9.49 10.98
N HIS A 47 6.53 8.80 11.09
CA HIS A 47 6.30 7.51 10.44
C HIS A 47 5.08 7.52 9.53
N ILE A 48 5.11 6.65 8.52
CA ILE A 48 3.92 6.18 7.82
C ILE A 48 3.60 4.76 8.27
N TYR A 49 2.31 4.45 8.38
CA TYR A 49 1.79 3.11 8.60
C TYR A 49 0.77 2.79 7.52
N TRP A 50 0.83 1.60 6.94
CA TRP A 50 -0.13 1.19 5.91
C TRP A 50 -0.51 -0.28 6.05
N THR A 51 -1.71 -0.60 5.58
CA THR A 51 -2.22 -1.96 5.50
C THR A 51 -2.03 -2.52 4.10
N ASN A 52 -1.76 -3.81 4.03
CA ASN A 52 -1.83 -4.58 2.80
C ASN A 52 -2.90 -5.67 2.93
N MET A 53 -3.72 -5.85 1.90
CA MET A 53 -4.81 -6.83 1.93
C MET A 53 -4.35 -8.30 1.81
N GLY A 54 -3.12 -8.52 1.33
CA GLY A 54 -2.65 -9.85 0.98
C GLY A 54 -3.15 -10.30 -0.40
N THR A 55 -3.31 -11.62 -0.58
CA THR A 55 -3.74 -12.22 -1.86
C THR A 55 -4.79 -13.28 -1.60
N PRO A 56 -5.95 -13.26 -2.31
CA PRO A 56 -6.97 -14.27 -2.12
C PRO A 56 -6.45 -15.67 -2.47
N GLY A 57 -7.10 -16.69 -1.90
CA GLY A 57 -6.94 -18.07 -2.33
C GLY A 57 -7.57 -18.31 -3.70
N LEU A 58 -7.00 -19.24 -4.45
CA LEU A 58 -7.55 -19.69 -5.73
C LEU A 58 -8.30 -21.01 -5.53
N PRO A 59 -9.38 -21.27 -6.30
CA PRO A 59 -10.02 -22.57 -6.34
C PRO A 59 -9.03 -23.66 -6.75
N ALA A 60 -9.15 -24.85 -6.15
CA ALA A 60 -8.18 -25.93 -6.32
C ALA A 60 -8.39 -26.74 -7.62
N ASP A 61 -9.60 -26.72 -8.16
CA ASP A 61 -10.09 -27.64 -9.18
C ASP A 61 -10.39 -26.97 -10.54
N HIS A 62 -10.41 -25.64 -10.60
CA HIS A 62 -10.65 -24.88 -11.83
C HIS A 62 -9.97 -23.51 -11.80
N PRO A 63 -9.77 -22.85 -12.96
CA PRO A 63 -9.38 -21.44 -13.00
C PRO A 63 -10.51 -20.53 -12.49
N PRO A 64 -10.21 -19.41 -11.79
CA PRO A 64 -11.25 -18.49 -11.33
C PRO A 64 -12.02 -17.90 -12.51
N ARG A 65 -13.34 -17.86 -12.41
CA ARG A 65 -14.24 -17.26 -13.40
C ARG A 65 -14.72 -15.88 -12.98
N GLY A 66 -14.63 -15.57 -11.68
CA GLY A 66 -14.93 -14.27 -11.11
C GLY A 66 -14.49 -14.16 -9.66
N GLU A 67 -14.72 -13.00 -9.05
CA GLU A 67 -14.35 -12.74 -7.65
C GLU A 67 -15.08 -13.65 -6.66
N SER A 68 -16.27 -14.15 -7.01
CA SER A 68 -17.02 -15.10 -6.18
C SER A 68 -16.31 -16.44 -5.97
N ASP A 69 -15.35 -16.79 -6.84
CA ASP A 69 -14.58 -18.03 -6.74
C ASP A 69 -13.35 -17.89 -5.84
N LEU A 70 -13.03 -16.66 -5.41
CA LEU A 70 -11.83 -16.34 -4.65
C LEU A 70 -12.06 -16.41 -3.14
N ASP A 71 -11.10 -16.98 -2.42
CA ASP A 71 -11.12 -17.01 -0.95
C ASP A 71 -10.43 -15.77 -0.36
N PHE A 72 -11.23 -14.81 0.11
CA PHE A 72 -10.75 -13.59 0.75
C PHE A 72 -10.52 -13.72 2.26
N TYR A 73 -10.70 -14.90 2.86
CA TYR A 73 -10.52 -15.10 4.31
C TYR A 73 -9.09 -15.45 4.71
N ARG A 74 -8.16 -15.55 3.75
CA ARG A 74 -6.75 -15.82 4.02
C ARG A 74 -6.14 -14.72 4.89
N HIS A 75 -5.53 -15.12 6.01
CA HIS A 75 -4.82 -14.21 6.90
C HIS A 75 -3.37 -13.98 6.41
N ASN A 76 -3.21 -13.42 5.22
CA ASN A 76 -1.91 -13.13 4.61
C ASN A 76 -1.70 -11.65 4.25
N GLY A 77 -2.54 -10.76 4.78
CA GLY A 77 -2.29 -9.32 4.81
C GLY A 77 -1.24 -8.94 5.85
N SER A 78 -0.82 -7.67 5.83
CA SER A 78 0.16 -7.16 6.78
C SER A 78 -0.11 -5.70 7.16
N LEU A 79 0.40 -5.30 8.31
CA LEU A 79 0.59 -3.90 8.68
C LEU A 79 2.08 -3.60 8.60
N GLU A 80 2.43 -2.54 7.90
CA GLU A 80 3.83 -2.14 7.72
C GLU A 80 4.03 -0.68 8.11
N ARG A 81 5.30 -0.32 8.35
CA ARG A 81 5.73 1.03 8.75
C ARG A 81 6.98 1.40 7.99
N ALA A 82 7.20 2.70 7.78
CA ALA A 82 8.50 3.26 7.41
C ALA A 82 8.60 4.70 7.96
N ALA A 83 9.78 5.28 7.95
CA ALA A 83 9.96 6.73 8.13
C ALA A 83 9.32 7.53 6.97
N LEU A 84 9.11 8.84 7.17
CA LEU A 84 8.49 9.72 6.16
C LEU A 84 9.29 9.86 4.86
N ASP A 85 10.56 9.48 4.86
CA ASP A 85 11.43 9.41 3.67
C ASP A 85 11.53 7.99 3.10
N GLY A 86 10.84 7.01 3.71
CA GLY A 86 10.82 5.61 3.30
C GLY A 86 11.92 4.74 3.89
N SER A 87 12.80 5.29 4.74
CA SER A 87 13.80 4.53 5.48
C SER A 87 13.19 3.74 6.65
N ASP A 88 14.00 2.89 7.30
CA ASP A 88 13.62 2.14 8.50
C ASP A 88 12.29 1.37 8.39
N ARG A 89 12.09 0.70 7.25
CA ARG A 89 10.94 -0.16 6.99
C ARG A 89 11.02 -1.46 7.79
#